data_AF-A0A947BSY8-F1
#
_entry.id   AF-A0A947BSY8-F1
#
_cell.length_a   1.000
_cell.length_b   1.000
_cell.length_c   1.000
_cell.angle_alpha   90.00
_cell.angle_beta   90.00
_cell.angle_gamma   90.00
#
_symmetry.space_group_name_H-M   'P 1'
#
loop_
_entity.id
_entity.type
_entity.pdbx_description
1 polymer ?
#
loop_
_entity_poly.entity_id
_entity_poly.type
_entity_poly.pdbx_seq_one_letter_code
_entity_poly.pdbx_strand_id
1 'polypeptide(L)' 'DGERTTAREWANKLNIFYAPSMVFFDENGREIIRLDSVVRFFRLRNVLNYILSGAYKTQPNFQAWRFENFF' A
#
# COMPACT_ATOMS: atom_id res chain seq x y z
N ASP A 1 -9.84 16.57 10.55
CA ASP A 1 -10.71 17.47 9.76
C ASP A 1 -11.07 16.81 8.45
N GLY A 2 -12.34 16.45 8.26
CA GLY A 2 -12.79 15.76 7.04
C GLY A 2 -12.98 16.75 5.90
N GLU A 3 -12.00 16.86 5.00
CA GLU A 3 -12.13 17.66 3.77
C GLU A 3 -13.01 16.96 2.73
N ARG A 4 -13.90 17.71 2.08
CA ARG A 4 -14.63 17.22 0.90
C ARG A 4 -13.73 17.31 -0.32
N THR A 5 -13.69 16.25 -1.11
CA THR A 5 -12.92 16.15 -2.36
C THR A 5 -13.63 15.23 -3.34
N THR A 6 -13.34 15.34 -4.63
CA THR A 6 -13.70 14.34 -5.63
C THR A 6 -12.66 13.22 -5.69
N ALA A 7 -13.05 12.06 -6.23
CA ALA A 7 -12.11 10.96 -6.49
C ALA A 7 -10.95 11.39 -7.42
N ARG A 8 -11.23 12.27 -8.40
CA ARG A 8 -10.23 12.80 -9.34
C ARG A 8 -9.20 13.69 -8.62
N GLU A 9 -9.68 14.63 -7.82
CA GLU A 9 -8.81 15.51 -7.04
C GLU A 9 -7.98 14.71 -6.03
N TRP A 10 -8.57 13.68 -5.42
CA TRP A 10 -7.84 12.82 -4.50
C TRP A 10 -6.78 11.98 -5.21
N ALA A 11 -7.08 11.41 -6.37
CA ALA A 11 -6.10 10.70 -7.19
C ALA A 11 -4.94 11.62 -7.62
N ASN A 12 -5.22 12.87 -7.98
CA ASN A 12 -4.21 13.88 -8.30
C ASN A 12 -3.35 14.23 -7.06
N LYS A 13 -3.98 14.44 -5.88
CA LYS A 13 -3.27 14.67 -4.61
C LYS A 13 -2.36 13.49 -4.26
N LEU A 14 -2.78 12.26 -4.55
CA LEU A 14 -2.02 11.03 -4.36
C LEU A 14 -1.04 10.71 -5.50
N ASN A 15 -0.93 11.58 -6.52
CA ASN A 15 -0.04 11.39 -7.66
C ASN A 15 -0.29 10.07 -8.44
N ILE A 16 -1.56 9.64 -8.54
CA ILE A 16 -1.97 8.42 -9.26
C ILE A 16 -2.24 8.76 -10.72
N PHE A 17 -1.42 8.24 -11.63
CA PHE A 17 -1.54 8.49 -13.08
C PHE A 17 -1.83 7.25 -13.92
N TYR A 18 -1.83 6.06 -13.32
CA TYR A 18 -2.05 4.80 -14.01
C TYR A 18 -3.06 3.93 -13.26
N ALA A 19 -3.79 3.09 -14.00
CA ALA A 19 -4.78 2.16 -13.44
C ALA A 19 -4.53 0.74 -13.97
N PRO A 20 -4.71 -0.30 -13.13
CA PRO A 20 -5.11 -0.25 -11.72
C PRO A 20 -3.97 0.22 -10.80
N SER A 21 -4.32 1.00 -9.77
CA SER A 21 -3.42 1.36 -8.67
C SER A 21 -4.08 1.10 -7.32
N MET A 22 -3.33 0.59 -6.36
CA MET A 22 -3.78 0.37 -4.97
C MET A 22 -2.84 1.07 -4.01
N VAL A 23 -3.39 1.85 -3.08
CA VAL A 23 -2.64 2.56 -2.04
C VAL A 23 -3.21 2.14 -0.68
N PHE A 24 -2.34 1.71 0.22
CA PHE A 24 -2.73 1.28 1.57
C PHE A 24 -2.23 2.28 2.60
N PHE A 25 -3.07 2.61 3.57
CA PHE A 25 -2.78 3.57 4.63
C PHE A 25 -2.92 2.90 6.01
N ASP A 26 -2.18 3.41 7.00
CA ASP A 26 -2.41 3.08 8.40
C ASP A 26 -3.64 3.81 8.96
N GLU A 27 -3.99 3.54 10.21
CA GLU A 27 -5.14 4.15 10.89
C GLU A 27 -5.00 5.68 11.08
N ASN A 28 -3.79 6.22 10.92
CA ASN A 28 -3.51 7.65 10.99
C ASN A 28 -3.46 8.32 9.60
N GLY A 29 -3.75 7.56 8.53
CA GLY A 29 -3.70 8.05 7.15
C GLY A 29 -2.30 8.13 6.55
N ARG A 30 -1.29 7.50 7.16
CA ARG A 30 0.07 7.42 6.59
C ARG A 30 0.14 6.31 5.55
N GLU A 31 0.66 6.62 4.37
CA GLU A 31 0.83 5.63 3.30
C GLU A 31 1.83 4.54 3.75
N ILE A 32 1.39 3.28 3.69
CA ILE A 32 2.20 2.10 4.02
C ILE A 32 2.93 1.61 2.77
N ILE A 33 2.16 1.36 1.71
CA ILE A 33 2.67 0.80 0.46
C ILE A 33 1.68 1.07 -0.68
N ARG A 34 2.23 1.21 -1.88
CA ARG A 34 1.52 1.44 -3.13
C ARG A 34 1.90 0.44 -4.20
N LEU A 35 0.92 0.06 -5.02
CA LEU A 35 1.06 -0.85 -6.14
C LEU A 35 0.55 -0.16 -7.41
N ASP A 36 1.47 0.31 -8.25
CA ASP A 36 1.18 1.08 -9.47
C ASP A 36 1.12 0.21 -10.75
N SER A 37 0.75 -1.07 -10.64
CA SER A 37 0.61 -1.92 -11.84
C SER A 37 -0.29 -3.13 -11.63
N VAL A 38 -0.57 -3.86 -12.73
CA VAL A 38 -1.20 -5.18 -12.72
C VAL A 38 -0.32 -6.15 -11.92
N VAL A 39 -0.58 -6.24 -10.63
CA VAL A 39 0.07 -7.21 -9.76
C VAL A 39 -0.49 -8.60 -10.06
N ARG A 40 0.39 -9.56 -10.37
CA ARG A 40 0.00 -10.98 -10.34
C ARG A 40 -0.56 -11.27 -8.94
N PHE A 41 -1.66 -12.03 -8.83
CA PHE A 41 -2.38 -12.30 -7.57
C PHE A 41 -1.47 -12.64 -6.38
N PHE A 42 -0.39 -13.39 -6.60
CA PHE A 42 0.59 -13.73 -5.55
C PHE A 42 1.26 -12.51 -4.90
N ARG A 43 1.57 -11.45 -5.67
CA ARG A 43 2.18 -10.23 -5.12
C ARG A 43 1.19 -9.49 -4.21
N LEU A 44 -0.08 -9.39 -4.62
CA LEU A 44 -1.11 -8.76 -3.81
C LEU A 44 -1.29 -9.49 -2.47
N ARG A 45 -1.33 -10.83 -2.48
CA ARG A 45 -1.45 -11.63 -1.25
C ARG A 45 -0.32 -11.34 -0.25
N ASN A 46 0.93 -11.28 -0.71
CA ASN A 46 2.07 -10.99 0.17
C ASN A 46 2.00 -9.57 0.76
N VAL A 47 1.59 -8.59 -0.05
CA VAL A 47 1.39 -7.22 0.41
C VAL A 47 0.29 -7.15 1.47
N LEU A 48 -0.83 -7.85 1.25
CA LEU A 48 -1.90 -7.93 2.24
C LEU A 48 -1.42 -8.60 3.53
N ASN A 49 -0.65 -9.69 3.47
CA ASN A 49 -0.06 -10.32 4.66
C ASN A 49 0.88 -9.37 5.43
N TYR A 50 1.70 -8.60 4.71
CA TYR A 50 2.58 -7.59 5.31
C TYR A 50 1.79 -6.50 6.05
N ILE A 51 0.68 -6.04 5.48
CA ILE A 51 -0.19 -5.02 6.09
C ILE A 51 -0.95 -5.60 7.28
N LEU A 52 -1.61 -6.76 7.10
CA LEU A 52 -2.47 -7.39 8.10
C LEU A 52 -1.69 -7.88 9.33
N SER A 53 -0.42 -8.29 9.15
CA SER A 53 0.46 -8.64 10.27
C SER A 53 0.97 -7.42 11.05
N GLY A 54 0.78 -6.20 10.53
CA GLY A 54 1.35 -4.99 11.10
C GLY A 54 2.87 -4.88 10.93
N ALA A 55 3.48 -5.72 10.10
CA ALA A 55 4.94 -5.79 9.92
C ALA A 55 5.55 -4.46 9.43
N TYR A 56 4.76 -3.59 8.78
CA TYR A 56 5.18 -2.23 8.42
C TYR A 56 5.58 -1.34 9.60
N LYS A 57 5.23 -1.72 10.84
CA LYS A 57 5.58 -0.98 12.05
C LYS A 57 7.01 -1.28 12.54
N THR A 58 7.55 -2.45 12.21
CA THR A 58 8.82 -2.94 12.75
C THR A 58 9.86 -3.24 11.67
N GLN A 59 9.40 -3.59 10.47
CA GLN A 59 10.27 -3.93 9.35
C GLN A 59 10.66 -2.68 8.56
N PRO A 60 11.92 -2.55 8.12
CA PRO A 60 12.38 -1.35 7.42
C PRO A 60 11.68 -1.15 6.07
N ASN A 61 11.20 -2.23 5.44
CA ASN A 61 10.36 -2.20 4.24
C ASN A 61 9.76 -3.60 3.95
N PHE A 62 8.87 -3.65 2.95
CA PHE A 62 8.26 -4.90 2.48
C PHE A 62 9.26 -5.96 2.01
N GLN A 63 10.39 -5.57 1.40
CA GLN A 63 11.37 -6.54 0.91
C GLN A 63 12.09 -7.25 2.05
N ALA A 64 12.49 -6.53 3.09
CA ALA A 64 13.11 -7.11 4.28
C ALA A 64 12.18 -8.14 4.95
N TRP A 65 10.92 -7.73 5.20
CA TRP A 65 9.90 -8.64 5.71
C TRP A 65 9.73 -9.88 4.82
N ARG A 66 9.69 -9.69 3.50
CA ARG A 66 9.55 -10.78 2.54
C ARG A 66 10.74 -11.74 2.58
N PHE A 67 11.97 -11.27 2.78
CA PHE A 67 13.12 -12.16 2.89
C PHE A 67 13.08 -13.00 4.17
N GLU A 68 12.63 -12.42 5.28
CA GLU A 68 12.53 -13.12 6.57
C GLU A 68 11.41 -14.17 6.62
N ASN A 69 10.32 -13.97 5.88
CA ASN A 69 9.12 -14.82 5.94
C ASN A 69 9.04 -15.85 4.79
N PHE A 70 10.08 -15.93 3.95
CA PHE A 70 10.19 -16.94 2.89
C PHE A 70 11.05 -18.16 3.29
N PHE A 71 11.68 -18.11 4.47
CA PHE A 71 12.33 -19.24 5.16
C PHE A 71 11.57 -19.53 6.46
#